data_AF-A0A117IDZ4-F1
#
_entry.id   AF-A0A117IDZ4-F1
#
_cell.length_a   1.000
_cell.length_b   1.000
_cell.length_c   1.000
_cell.angle_alpha   90.00
_cell.angle_beta   90.00
_cell.angle_gamma   90.00
#
_symmetry.space_group_name_H-M   'P 1'
#
loop_
_entity.id
_entity.type
_entity.pdbx_description
1 polymer ?
#
loop_
_entity_poly.entity_id
_entity_poly.type
_entity_poly.pdbx_seq_one_letter_code
_entity_poly.pdbx_strand_id
1 'polypeptide(L)' 'MPRQYSPEFRDRALRLLDTMMEASDISEFEAIKSVASKLGISEESVRRWRRKAQVDAGERPGTSSSEHA' A
#
# COMPACT_ATOMS: atom_id res chain seq x y z
N MET A 1 12.60 19.59 0.58
CA MET A 1 12.29 18.47 1.51
C MET A 1 11.61 17.38 0.70
N PRO A 2 12.03 16.10 0.78
CA PRO A 2 11.31 15.04 0.09
C PRO A 2 9.88 15.04 0.63
N ARG A 3 8.90 15.15 -0.27
CA ARG A 3 7.48 15.24 0.04
C ARG A 3 7.03 13.86 0.51
N GLN A 4 7.33 13.55 1.77
CA GLN A 4 6.99 12.26 2.35
C GLN A 4 5.49 12.21 2.58
N TYR A 5 4.82 11.23 1.97
CA TYR A 5 3.42 10.94 2.26
C TYR A 5 3.28 10.58 3.73
N SER A 6 2.34 11.21 4.42
CA SER A 6 2.04 10.94 5.83
C SER A 6 1.60 9.48 6.01
N PRO A 7 1.86 8.86 7.17
CA PRO A 7 1.45 7.49 7.44
C PRO A 7 -0.06 7.29 7.27
N GLU A 8 -0.87 8.27 7.70
CA GLU A 8 -2.33 8.26 7.51
C GLU A 8 -2.75 8.21 6.04
N PHE A 9 -2.04 8.92 5.16
CA PHE A 9 -2.32 8.91 3.73
C PHE A 9 -2.00 7.53 3.12
N ARG A 10 -0.88 6.93 3.52
CA ARG A 10 -0.47 5.60 3.05
C ARG A 10 -1.47 4.54 3.49
N ASP A 11 -1.86 4.59 4.76
CA ASP A 11 -2.83 3.67 5.34
C ASP A 11 -4.20 3.78 4.66
N ARG A 12 -4.66 5.01 4.39
CA ARG A 12 -5.87 5.25 3.58
C ARG A 12 -5.75 4.68 2.17
N ALA A 13 -4.59 4.81 1.52
CA ALA A 13 -4.36 4.26 0.18
C ALA A 13 -4.42 2.73 0.19
N LEU A 14 -3.85 2.09 1.22
CA LEU A 14 -3.88 0.64 1.37
C LEU A 14 -5.28 0.11 1.70
N ARG A 15 -6.02 0.76 2.60
CA ARG A 15 -7.42 0.39 2.86
C ARG A 15 -8.29 0.48 1.61
N LEU A 16 -8.10 1.54 0.81
CA LEU A 16 -8.82 1.68 -0.46
C LEU A 16 -8.42 0.60 -1.47
N LEU A 17 -7.14 0.19 -1.48
CA LEU A 17 -6.66 -0.91 -2.31
C LEU A 17 -7.36 -2.22 -1.94
N ASP A 18 -7.39 -2.59 -0.66
CA ASP A 18 -8.07 -3.80 -0.19
C ASP A 18 -9.57 -3.77 -0.56
N THR A 19 -10.26 -2.65 -0.30
CA THR A 19 -11.67 -2.50 -0.68
C THR A 19 -11.90 -2.66 -2.19
N MET A 20 -11.00 -2.15 -3.04
CA MET A 20 -11.12 -2.32 -4.50
C MET A 20 -10.91 -3.77 -4.94
N MET A 21 -9.96 -4.47 -4.32
CA MET A 21 -9.72 -5.88 -4.61
C MET A 21 -10.92 -6.74 -4.20
N GLU A 22 -11.50 -6.51 -3.02
CA GLU A 22 -12.67 -7.23 -2.54
C GLU A 22 -13.95 -6.93 -3.34
N ALA A 23 -14.16 -5.67 -3.73
CA ALA A 23 -15.41 -5.27 -4.38
C ALA A 23 -15.49 -5.62 -5.87
N SER A 24 -14.37 -5.75 -6.57
CA SER A 24 -14.34 -5.85 -8.04
C SER A 24 -13.69 -7.13 -8.57
N ASP A 25 -13.24 -8.04 -7.71
CA ASP A 25 -12.52 -9.28 -8.07
C ASP A 25 -11.38 -9.01 -9.08
N ILE A 26 -10.77 -7.83 -8.97
CA ILE A 26 -9.68 -7.39 -9.85
C ILE A 26 -8.33 -7.80 -9.29
N SER A 27 -7.36 -8.00 -10.18
CA SER A 27 -5.99 -8.29 -9.79
C SER A 27 -5.38 -7.14 -8.96
N GLU A 28 -4.41 -7.46 -8.10
CA GLU A 28 -3.66 -6.48 -7.30
C GLU A 28 -3.09 -5.34 -8.17
N PHE A 29 -2.61 -5.67 -9.37
CA PHE A 29 -2.05 -4.69 -10.30
C PHE A 29 -3.09 -3.66 -10.77
N GLU A 30 -4.28 -4.12 -11.18
CA GLU A 30 -5.37 -3.23 -11.62
C GLU A 30 -5.90 -2.37 -10.46
N ALA A 31 -5.97 -2.95 -9.25
CA ALA A 31 -6.34 -2.21 -8.05
C ALA A 31 -5.31 -1.12 -7.71
N ILE A 32 -4.01 -1.43 -7.77
CA ILE A 32 -2.92 -0.47 -7.57
C ILE A 32 -3.03 0.68 -8.57
N LYS A 33 -3.24 0.38 -9.85
CA LYS A 33 -3.39 1.37 -10.91
C LYS A 33 -4.57 2.30 -10.67
N SER A 34 -5.71 1.73 -10.29
CA SER A 34 -6.93 2.48 -9.96
C SER A 34 -6.73 3.40 -8.75
N VAL A 35 -6.12 2.89 -7.66
CA VAL A 35 -5.82 3.69 -6.46
C VAL A 35 -4.82 4.80 -6.76
N ALA A 36 -3.75 4.50 -7.49
CA ALA A 36 -2.72 5.46 -7.87
C ALA A 36 -3.30 6.60 -8.70
N SER A 37 -4.13 6.27 -9.70
CA SER A 37 -4.86 7.24 -10.51
C SER A 37 -5.81 8.09 -9.67
N LYS A 38 -6.58 7.46 -8.76
CA LYS A 38 -7.56 8.14 -7.90
C LYS A 38 -6.92 9.09 -6.88
N LEU A 39 -5.73 8.76 -6.39
CA LEU A 39 -4.99 9.58 -5.43
C LEU A 39 -3.98 10.54 -6.08
N GLY A 40 -3.77 10.43 -7.40
CA GLY A 40 -2.80 11.25 -8.14
C GLY A 40 -1.35 10.97 -7.76
N ILE A 41 -1.02 9.71 -7.45
CA ILE A 41 0.33 9.28 -7.03
C ILE A 41 0.86 8.20 -7.98
N SER A 42 2.15 7.86 -7.84
CA SER A 42 2.77 6.78 -8.61
C SER A 42 2.33 5.40 -8.10
N GLU A 43 2.00 4.50 -9.04
CA GLU A 43 1.69 3.08 -8.80
C GLU A 43 2.78 2.38 -7.98
N GLU A 44 4.05 2.66 -8.29
CA GLU A 44 5.22 2.13 -7.57
C GLU A 44 5.28 2.59 -6.10
N SER A 45 4.61 3.68 -5.73
CA SER A 45 4.51 4.10 -4.33
C SER A 45 3.51 3.23 -3.57
N VAL A 46 2.32 3.01 -4.16
CA VAL A 46 1.28 2.14 -3.58
C VAL A 46 1.81 0.71 -3.45
N ARG A 47 2.47 0.19 -4.49
CA ARG A 47 3.07 -1.15 -4.48
C ARG A 47 4.10 -1.35 -3.37
N ARG A 48 4.97 -0.35 -3.14
CA ARG A 48 5.94 -0.39 -2.04
C ARG A 48 5.27 -0.37 -0.67
N TRP A 49 4.22 0.42 -0.50
CA TRP A 49 3.45 0.43 0.76
C TRP A 49 2.74 -0.90 1.00
N ARG A 50 2.16 -1.51 -0.04
CA ARG A 50 1.50 -2.83 0.06
C ARG A 50 2.49 -3.90 0.50
N ARG A 51 3.68 -3.95 -0.13
CA ARG A 51 4.73 -4.87 0.29
C ARG A 51 5.18 -4.65 1.73
N LYS A 52 5.33 -3.39 2.15
CA LYS A 52 5.66 -3.07 3.55
C LYS A 52 4.55 -3.52 4.51
N ALA A 53 3.29 -3.30 4.17
CA ALA A 53 2.16 -3.73 4.98
C ALA A 53 2.05 -5.26 5.09
N GLN A 54 2.30 -6.01 4.01
CA GLN A 54 2.36 -7.49 4.05
C GLN A 54 3.48 -8.02 4.96
N VAL A 55 4.62 -7.32 4.97
CA VAL A 55 5.75 -7.61 5.86
C VAL A 55 5.39 -7.29 7.31
N ASP A 56 4.82 -6.10 7.55
CA ASP A 56 4.45 -5.65 8.90
C ASP A 56 3.31 -6.53 9.49
N ALA A 57 2.40 -7.03 8.64
CA ALA A 57 1.33 -7.97 9.00
C ALA A 57 1.80 -9.42 9.23
N GLY A 58 3.08 -9.73 8.98
CA GLY A 58 3.63 -11.08 9.18
C GLY A 58 3.19 -12.11 8.13
N GLU A 59 2.59 -11.66 7.02
CA GLU A 59 2.08 -12.53 5.95
C GLU A 59 3.20 -13.02 5.00
N ARG A 60 4.41 -12.45 5.14
CA ARG A 60 5.66 -12.98 4.58
C ARG A 60 6.71 -13.11 5.69
N PRO A 61 7.62 -14.12 5.62
CA PRO A 61 8.81 -14.17 6.46
C PRO A 61 9.82 -13.13 5.97
N GLY A 62 9.54 -11.87 6.26
CA GLY A 62 10.43 -10.73 6.11
C GLY A 62 10.23 -9.88 7.36
N THR A 63 11.32 -9.44 7.96
CA THR A 63 11.39 -8.79 9.26
C THR A 63 10.39 -7.62 9.34
N SER A 64 9.33 -7.78 10.13
CA SER A 64 8.47 -6.67 10.55
C SER A 64 9.36 -5.62 11.21
N SER A 65 9.14 -4.33 10.92
CA SER A 65 9.91 -3.20 11.47
C SER A 65 9.64 -2.99 12.98
N SER A 66 9.85 -4.02 13.78
CA SER A 66 10.00 -3.95 15.22
C SER A 66 11.46 -4.20 15.56
N GLU A 67 12.38 -3.42 14.98
CA GLU A 67 13.76 -3.23 15.47
C GLU A 67 14.25 -1.90 14.87
N HIS A 68 14.05 -0.82 15.61
CA HIS A 68 14.96 0.33 15.71
C HIS A 68 14.54 1.13 16.95
N ALA A 69 14.93 0.60 18.11
CA ALA A 69 15.25 1.37 19.31
C ALA A 69 16.76 1.24 19.54
#